data_AF-A0A1H1JRR4-F1
#
_entry.id   AF-A0A1H1JRR4-F1
#
_cell.length_a   1.000
_cell.length_b   1.000
_cell.length_c   1.000
_cell.angle_alpha   90.00
_cell.angle_beta   90.00
_cell.angle_gamma   90.00
#
_symmetry.space_group_name_H-M   'P 1'
#
loop_
_entity.id
_entity.type
_entity.pdbx_description
1 polymer ?
#
loop_
_entity_poly.entity_id
_entity_poly.type
_entity_poly.pdbx_seq_one_letter_code
_entity_poly.pdbx_strand_id
1 'polypeptide(L)'
;MNASIDALSLERVMTIREIAKRWGAELGCAWLDLEAELIDAGLKGMFDGLHDAASGHGLLTADEGVPYSTKGSLIREEMRKLADSGVSTRAFLLHARENEWFALHPDGVRLFAECRGLSRPSWLRGQGAAPEAKRTLRDATYRTGLPGKPSSFHLVEGEFRRRAERGDQHPTLVKEAEHLAAWLKSEHPAGAPCTAKVIRNRLAEAFRKAKRSPDIK
;
A
#
# COMPACT_ATOMS: atom_id res chain seq x y z
N MET A 1 22.00 -11.00 14.12
CA MET A 1 21.62 -12.17 13.31
C MET A 1 20.63 -11.66 12.27
N ASN A 2 21.10 -11.42 11.05
CA ASN A 2 20.21 -11.12 9.92
C ASN A 2 19.49 -12.42 9.59
N ALA A 3 18.16 -12.45 9.74
CA ALA A 3 17.37 -13.54 9.20
C ALA A 3 17.64 -13.55 7.69
N SER A 4 18.29 -14.61 7.21
CA SER A 4 18.34 -14.93 5.80
C SER A 4 16.90 -14.94 5.33
N ILE A 5 16.54 -14.02 4.42
CA ILE A 5 15.30 -14.17 3.66
C ILE A 5 15.43 -15.56 3.01
N ASP A 6 14.52 -16.47 3.35
CA ASP A 6 14.55 -17.83 2.82
C ASP A 6 14.65 -17.74 1.29
N ALA A 7 15.72 -18.30 0.72
CA ALA A 7 15.95 -18.33 -0.72
C ALA A 7 14.75 -18.94 -1.49
N LEU A 8 13.93 -19.74 -0.79
CA LEU A 8 12.68 -20.34 -1.27
C LEU A 8 11.55 -19.32 -1.55
N SER A 9 11.63 -18.09 -1.02
CA SER A 9 10.66 -17.02 -1.30
C SER A 9 10.94 -16.31 -2.63
N LEU A 10 12.19 -16.30 -3.08
CA LEU A 10 12.64 -15.60 -4.30
C LEU A 10 12.35 -16.36 -5.58
N GLU A 11 12.35 -17.70 -5.53
CA GLU A 11 12.06 -18.58 -6.66
C GLU A 11 10.65 -18.40 -7.26
N ARG A 12 9.81 -17.56 -6.66
CA ARG A 12 8.38 -17.41 -7.00
C ARG A 12 7.99 -16.04 -7.49
N VAL A 13 8.94 -15.12 -7.55
CA VAL A 13 8.72 -13.80 -8.14
C VAL A 13 8.76 -13.92 -9.66
N MET A 14 7.78 -13.34 -10.34
CA MET A 14 7.75 -13.26 -11.80
C MET A 14 7.77 -11.80 -12.24
N THR A 15 8.43 -11.51 -13.37
CA THR A 15 8.39 -10.16 -13.95
C THR A 15 6.95 -9.83 -14.36
N ILE A 16 6.56 -8.55 -14.29
CA ILE A 16 5.23 -8.09 -14.72
C ILE A 16 4.98 -8.48 -16.18
N ARG A 17 6.00 -8.40 -17.02
CA ARG A 17 5.91 -8.84 -18.41
C ARG A 17 5.57 -10.32 -18.53
N GLU A 18 6.24 -11.17 -17.76
CA GLU A 18 5.98 -12.61 -17.78
C GLU A 18 4.57 -12.94 -17.27
N ILE A 19 4.16 -12.29 -16.17
CA ILE A 19 2.80 -12.38 -15.64
C ILE A 19 1.79 -11.97 -16.71
N ALA A 20 2.00 -10.83 -17.36
CA ALA A 20 1.09 -10.29 -18.36
C ALA A 20 0.99 -11.21 -19.59
N LYS A 21 2.10 -11.78 -20.07
CA LYS A 21 2.11 -12.73 -21.18
C LYS A 21 1.32 -14.00 -20.84
N ARG A 22 1.61 -14.63 -19.70
CA ARG A 22 0.96 -15.88 -19.31
C ARG A 22 -0.52 -15.68 -18.99
N TRP A 23 -0.83 -14.65 -18.21
CA TRP A 23 -2.20 -14.39 -17.76
C TRP A 23 -3.06 -13.75 -18.84
N GLY A 24 -2.50 -12.89 -19.69
CA GLY A 24 -3.23 -12.31 -20.83
C GLY A 24 -3.71 -13.39 -21.81
N ALA A 25 -2.90 -14.42 -22.05
CA ALA A 25 -3.30 -15.58 -22.85
C ALA A 25 -4.50 -16.34 -22.23
N GLU A 26 -4.54 -16.49 -20.91
CA GLU A 26 -5.67 -17.12 -20.20
C GLU A 26 -6.93 -16.25 -20.20
N LEU A 27 -6.76 -14.93 -20.10
CA LEU A 27 -7.87 -13.95 -20.11
C LEU A 27 -8.39 -13.65 -21.52
N GLY A 28 -7.68 -14.07 -22.57
CA GLY A 28 -8.02 -13.72 -23.95
C GLY A 28 -7.83 -12.23 -24.26
N CYS A 29 -6.91 -11.55 -23.57
CA CYS A 29 -6.59 -10.13 -23.79
C CYS A 29 -5.16 -9.92 -24.28
N ALA A 30 -4.88 -8.75 -24.86
CA ALA A 30 -3.53 -8.41 -25.26
C ALA A 30 -2.64 -8.22 -24.03
N TRP A 31 -1.52 -8.94 -23.96
CA TRP A 31 -0.62 -8.89 -22.81
C TRP A 31 -0.02 -7.50 -22.56
N LEU A 32 0.11 -6.66 -23.60
CA LEU A 32 0.57 -5.28 -23.45
C LEU A 32 -0.38 -4.42 -22.61
N ASP A 33 -1.69 -4.63 -22.77
CA ASP A 33 -2.69 -3.90 -22.00
C ASP A 33 -2.66 -4.33 -20.53
N LEU A 34 -2.52 -5.65 -20.28
CA LEU A 34 -2.38 -6.19 -18.93
C LEU A 34 -1.06 -5.76 -18.26
N GLU A 35 0.05 -5.70 -19.01
CA GLU A 35 1.33 -5.19 -18.53
C GLU A 35 1.19 -3.72 -18.07
N ALA A 36 0.57 -2.88 -18.89
CA ALA A 36 0.35 -1.46 -18.59
C ALA A 36 -0.53 -1.27 -17.33
N GLU A 37 -1.60 -2.05 -17.22
CA GLU A 37 -2.50 -2.01 -16.05
C GLU A 37 -1.83 -2.46 -14.75
N LEU A 38 -0.99 -3.50 -14.81
CA LEU A 38 -0.22 -3.97 -13.65
C LEU A 38 0.79 -2.91 -13.17
N ILE A 39 1.46 -2.23 -14.11
CA ILE A 39 2.39 -1.13 -13.80
C ILE A 39 1.63 0.05 -13.18
N ASP A 40 0.52 0.47 -13.79
CA ASP A 40 -0.31 1.57 -13.30
C ASP A 40 -0.84 1.31 -11.88
N ALA A 41 -1.31 0.08 -11.61
CA ALA A 41 -1.74 -0.33 -10.27
C ALA A 41 -0.60 -0.24 -9.24
N GLY A 42 0.60 -0.68 -9.60
CA GLY A 42 1.78 -0.56 -8.74
C GLY A 42 2.16 0.89 -8.46
N LEU A 43 2.15 1.75 -9.49
CA LEU A 43 2.46 3.18 -9.33
C LEU A 43 1.41 3.93 -8.49
N LYS A 44 0.15 3.50 -8.52
CA LYS A 44 -0.94 4.03 -7.69
C LYS A 44 -0.96 3.48 -6.26
N GLY A 45 0.03 2.67 -5.89
CA GLY A 45 0.17 2.13 -4.53
C GLY A 45 -0.83 1.03 -4.20
N MET A 46 -1.42 0.35 -5.20
CA MET A 46 -2.36 -0.76 -4.95
C MET A 46 -1.76 -1.84 -4.04
N PHE A 47 -0.45 -2.06 -4.14
CA PHE A 47 0.27 -3.11 -3.43
C PHE A 47 0.82 -2.66 -2.07
N ASP A 48 0.69 -1.38 -1.69
CA ASP A 48 1.27 -0.80 -0.46
C ASP A 48 0.69 -1.42 0.82
N GLY A 49 -0.52 -2.01 0.74
CA GLY A 49 -1.21 -2.65 1.87
C GLY A 49 -0.89 -4.15 2.06
N LEU A 50 -0.04 -4.75 1.22
CA LEU A 50 0.40 -6.14 1.40
C LEU A 50 1.43 -6.20 2.54
N HIS A 51 1.07 -6.87 3.64
CA HIS A 51 1.90 -6.88 4.85
C HIS A 51 3.20 -7.69 4.68
N ASP A 52 4.28 -7.08 5.19
CA ASP A 52 5.70 -7.40 5.04
C ASP A 52 6.19 -8.64 5.82
N ALA A 53 5.37 -9.68 6.00
CA ALA A 53 5.68 -10.70 7.01
C ALA A 53 6.88 -11.61 6.66
N ALA A 54 7.28 -11.72 5.38
CA ALA A 54 8.49 -12.45 4.95
C ALA A 54 8.81 -12.31 3.45
N SER A 55 7.86 -11.87 2.62
CA SER A 55 7.86 -12.18 1.17
C SER A 55 8.14 -10.99 0.24
N GLY A 56 8.36 -9.77 0.74
CA GLY A 56 8.69 -8.60 -0.08
C GLY A 56 7.67 -8.33 -1.19
N HIS A 57 6.52 -7.74 -0.84
CA HIS A 57 5.47 -7.46 -1.82
C HIS A 57 5.70 -6.07 -2.46
N GLY A 58 6.43 -6.00 -3.57
CA GLY A 58 6.70 -4.74 -4.26
C GLY A 58 7.11 -4.94 -5.72
N LEU A 59 7.18 -3.83 -6.47
CA LEU A 59 7.83 -3.79 -7.79
C LEU A 59 9.33 -4.03 -7.57
N LEU A 60 9.84 -5.16 -8.04
CA LEU A 60 11.23 -5.57 -7.86
C LEU A 60 12.09 -5.24 -9.07
N THR A 61 13.19 -4.51 -8.87
CA THR A 61 14.25 -4.35 -9.87
C THR A 61 15.08 -5.64 -9.93
N ALA A 62 15.31 -6.16 -11.13
CA ALA A 62 15.97 -7.46 -11.34
C ALA A 62 17.46 -7.48 -10.95
N ASP A 63 18.08 -6.31 -10.78
CA ASP A 63 19.54 -6.15 -10.83
C ASP A 63 20.33 -6.71 -9.63
N GLU A 64 19.69 -7.13 -8.53
CA GLU A 64 20.44 -7.53 -7.32
C GLU A 64 19.98 -8.83 -6.63
N GLY A 65 18.99 -9.56 -7.16
CA GLY A 65 18.55 -10.81 -6.51
C GLY A 65 18.03 -10.66 -5.07
N VAL A 66 17.75 -9.42 -4.63
CA VAL A 66 17.20 -9.11 -3.31
C VAL A 66 15.69 -8.83 -3.46
N PRO A 67 14.81 -9.52 -2.73
CA PRO A 67 13.39 -9.24 -2.71
C PRO A 67 13.19 -7.96 -1.91
N TYR A 68 12.96 -6.87 -2.62
CA TYR A 68 12.74 -5.56 -2.04
C TYR A 68 11.27 -5.34 -1.63
N SER A 69 11.11 -4.82 -0.42
CA SER A 69 9.84 -4.59 0.26
C SER A 69 9.21 -3.23 -0.08
N THR A 70 7.89 -3.28 -0.31
CA THR A 70 6.73 -2.36 -0.11
C THR A 70 6.87 -0.85 0.10
N LYS A 71 8.03 -0.29 0.41
CA LYS A 71 8.18 1.16 0.43
C LYS A 71 8.72 1.54 -0.93
N GLY A 72 7.84 2.07 -1.78
CA GLY A 72 8.24 2.77 -3.00
C GLY A 72 9.22 3.92 -2.76
N SER A 73 9.84 4.09 -1.59
CA SER A 73 10.92 5.02 -1.31
C SER A 73 12.10 4.85 -2.23
N LEU A 74 12.53 3.62 -2.58
CA LEU A 74 13.69 3.43 -3.45
C LEU A 74 13.33 3.67 -4.92
N ILE A 75 12.19 3.17 -5.41
CA ILE A 75 11.68 3.56 -6.74
C ILE A 75 11.47 5.08 -6.81
N ARG A 76 10.92 5.71 -5.77
CA ARG A 76 10.81 7.17 -5.68
C ARG A 76 12.16 7.87 -5.55
N GLU A 77 13.18 7.20 -5.01
CA GLU A 77 14.54 7.71 -4.91
C GLU A 77 15.25 7.61 -6.26
N GLU A 78 15.16 6.49 -6.97
CA GLU A 78 15.68 6.32 -8.33
C GLU A 78 14.94 7.22 -9.32
N MET A 79 13.61 7.32 -9.22
CA MET A 79 12.82 8.31 -9.96
C MET A 79 13.26 9.74 -9.63
N ARG A 80 13.68 10.01 -8.39
CA ARG A 80 14.21 11.32 -8.00
C ARG A 80 15.60 11.56 -8.58
N LYS A 81 16.51 10.60 -8.48
CA LYS A 81 17.86 10.65 -9.11
C LYS A 81 17.77 10.88 -10.61
N LEU A 82 16.79 10.25 -11.26
CA LEU A 82 16.53 10.41 -12.69
C LEU A 82 15.84 11.74 -13.03
N ALA A 83 14.90 12.19 -12.20
CA ALA A 83 14.34 13.53 -12.34
C ALA A 83 15.44 14.61 -12.20
N ASP A 84 16.36 14.43 -11.26
CA ASP A 84 17.51 15.32 -11.02
C ASP A 84 18.52 15.29 -12.20
N SER A 85 18.56 14.19 -12.97
CA SER A 85 19.37 14.08 -14.20
C SER A 85 18.65 14.55 -15.47
N GLY A 86 17.42 15.07 -15.34
CA GLY A 86 16.60 15.55 -16.47
C GLY A 86 15.89 14.44 -17.24
N VAL A 87 15.93 13.20 -16.77
CA VAL A 87 15.20 12.07 -17.36
C VAL A 87 13.74 12.15 -16.93
N SER A 88 12.84 12.20 -17.92
CA SER A 88 11.40 12.21 -17.63
C SER A 88 10.94 10.91 -16.96
N THR A 89 9.90 10.98 -16.12
CA THR A 89 9.23 9.80 -15.53
C THR A 89 8.87 8.75 -16.58
N ARG A 90 8.43 9.20 -17.77
CA ARG A 90 8.10 8.32 -18.89
C ARG A 90 9.32 7.57 -19.42
N ALA A 91 10.46 8.25 -19.56
CA ALA A 91 11.71 7.64 -20.02
C ALA A 91 12.23 6.61 -19.02
N PHE A 92 12.12 6.88 -17.71
CA PHE A 92 12.44 5.89 -16.68
C PHE A 92 11.55 4.66 -16.77
N LEU A 93 10.23 4.82 -16.87
CA LEU A 93 9.31 3.68 -16.94
C LEU A 93 9.55 2.82 -18.19
N LEU A 94 9.90 3.45 -19.32
CA LEU A 94 10.31 2.73 -20.52
C LEU A 94 11.61 1.97 -20.29
N HIS A 95 12.62 2.60 -19.69
CA HIS A 95 13.88 1.94 -19.36
C HIS A 95 13.69 0.76 -18.39
N ALA A 96 12.97 0.98 -17.29
CA ALA A 96 12.66 -0.06 -16.31
C ALA A 96 11.86 -1.21 -16.95
N ARG A 97 10.93 -0.91 -17.84
CA ARG A 97 10.19 -1.91 -18.62
C ARG A 97 11.11 -2.68 -19.57
N GLU A 98 11.98 -2.00 -20.32
CA GLU A 98 12.92 -2.62 -21.26
C GLU A 98 13.89 -3.57 -20.55
N ASN A 99 14.30 -3.23 -19.33
CA ASN A 99 15.22 -4.03 -18.51
C ASN A 99 14.51 -4.98 -17.53
N GLU A 100 13.18 -5.12 -17.62
CA GLU A 100 12.39 -6.04 -16.78
C GLU A 100 12.53 -5.81 -15.26
N TRP A 101 12.71 -4.54 -14.88
CA TRP A 101 12.86 -4.08 -13.49
C TRP A 101 11.58 -4.09 -12.65
N PHE A 102 10.54 -4.75 -13.15
CA PHE A 102 9.27 -4.84 -12.46
C PHE A 102 8.90 -6.29 -12.32
N ALA A 103 8.88 -6.77 -11.08
CA ALA A 103 8.36 -8.08 -10.74
C ALA A 103 7.29 -7.98 -9.66
N LEU A 104 6.43 -8.99 -9.58
CA LEU A 104 5.33 -9.03 -8.62
C LEU A 104 5.30 -10.39 -7.91
N HIS A 105 5.13 -10.35 -6.59
CA HIS A 105 4.88 -11.54 -5.80
C HIS A 105 3.50 -12.14 -6.16
N PRO A 106 3.32 -13.48 -6.09
CA PRO A 106 2.03 -14.17 -6.21
C PRO A 106 0.84 -13.47 -5.54
N ASP A 107 1.00 -12.95 -4.32
CA ASP A 107 -0.08 -12.25 -3.61
C ASP A 107 -0.44 -10.90 -4.22
N GLY A 108 0.52 -10.18 -4.83
CA GLY A 108 0.24 -8.98 -5.61
C GLY A 108 -0.62 -9.28 -6.83
N VAL A 109 -0.34 -10.41 -7.50
CA VAL A 109 -1.18 -10.89 -8.60
C VAL A 109 -2.59 -11.24 -8.11
N ARG A 110 -2.71 -11.91 -6.95
CA ARG A 110 -4.03 -12.22 -6.35
C ARG A 110 -4.82 -10.96 -6.04
N LEU A 111 -4.18 -9.97 -5.40
CA LEU A 111 -4.82 -8.71 -5.04
C LEU A 111 -5.28 -7.95 -6.29
N PHE A 112 -4.43 -7.88 -7.32
CA PHE A 112 -4.77 -7.25 -8.58
C PHE A 112 -5.97 -7.95 -9.25
N ALA A 113 -5.98 -9.29 -9.29
CA ALA A 113 -7.10 -10.06 -9.84
C ALA A 113 -8.42 -9.74 -9.12
N GLU A 114 -8.39 -9.72 -7.78
CA GLU A 114 -9.54 -9.41 -6.94
C GLU A 114 -10.06 -7.99 -7.17
N CYS A 115 -9.18 -6.99 -7.14
CA CYS A 115 -9.56 -5.59 -7.36
C CYS A 115 -10.13 -5.32 -8.76
N ARG A 116 -9.74 -6.11 -9.76
CA ARG A 116 -10.19 -5.97 -11.15
C ARG A 116 -11.34 -6.92 -11.53
N GLY A 117 -11.78 -7.79 -10.62
CA GLY A 117 -12.79 -8.80 -10.92
C GLY A 117 -12.34 -9.83 -11.96
N LEU A 118 -11.03 -10.07 -12.08
CA LEU A 118 -10.45 -11.00 -13.04
C LEU A 118 -10.37 -12.42 -12.44
N SER A 119 -10.49 -13.44 -13.29
CA SER A 119 -10.21 -14.80 -12.88
C SER A 119 -8.74 -14.96 -12.50
N ARG A 120 -8.48 -15.66 -11.38
CA ARG A 120 -7.11 -15.95 -10.93
C ARG A 120 -6.36 -16.76 -11.99
N PRO A 121 -5.08 -16.44 -12.26
CA PRO A 121 -4.29 -17.19 -13.21
C PRO A 121 -4.16 -18.66 -12.81
N SER A 122 -4.14 -19.56 -13.79
CA SER A 122 -4.09 -21.00 -13.57
C SER A 122 -2.77 -21.45 -12.92
N TRP A 123 -1.66 -20.82 -13.30
CA TRP A 123 -0.32 -21.05 -12.74
C TRP A 123 -0.17 -20.60 -11.29
N LEU A 124 -1.17 -19.87 -10.75
CA LEU A 124 -1.24 -19.46 -9.36
C LEU A 124 -2.04 -20.46 -8.50
N ARG A 125 -2.74 -21.43 -9.12
CA ARG A 125 -3.50 -22.48 -8.43
C ARG A 125 -2.53 -23.48 -7.80
N GLY A 126 -2.86 -23.97 -6.60
CA GLY A 126 -2.05 -24.97 -5.88
C GLY A 126 -0.84 -24.39 -5.13
N GLN A 127 -0.43 -23.17 -5.42
CA GLN A 127 0.44 -22.41 -4.50
C GLN A 127 -0.42 -22.05 -3.31
N GLY A 128 -0.25 -22.75 -2.19
CA GLY A 128 -1.11 -22.70 -1.00
C GLY A 128 -1.77 -21.33 -0.84
N ALA A 129 -3.10 -21.31 -0.78
CA ALA A 129 -3.78 -20.17 -0.20
C ALA A 129 -3.03 -19.89 1.09
N ALA A 130 -2.41 -18.70 1.22
CA ALA A 130 -1.88 -18.27 2.51
C ALA A 130 -3.00 -18.60 3.51
N PRO A 131 -2.69 -19.35 4.59
CA PRO A 131 -3.71 -19.98 5.43
C PRO A 131 -4.77 -18.94 5.65
N GLU A 132 -5.99 -19.30 5.26
CA GLU A 132 -7.18 -18.48 5.16
C GLU A 132 -7.42 -17.83 6.53
N ALA A 133 -6.61 -16.85 6.85
CA ALA A 133 -6.70 -16.01 8.02
C ALA A 133 -7.92 -15.21 7.69
N LYS A 134 -9.09 -15.72 8.13
CA LYS A 134 -10.39 -15.09 8.10
C LYS A 134 -10.17 -13.59 8.05
N ARG A 135 -10.19 -13.05 6.83
CA ARG A 135 -10.10 -11.62 6.61
C ARG A 135 -11.54 -11.14 6.81
N THR A 136 -12.02 -11.26 8.04
CA THR A 136 -13.06 -10.38 8.51
C THR A 136 -12.40 -9.00 8.42
N LEU A 137 -12.87 -8.17 7.49
CA LEU A 137 -12.57 -6.73 7.46
C LEU A 137 -12.92 -6.02 8.80
N ARG A 138 -13.41 -6.76 9.80
CA ARG A 138 -13.78 -6.33 11.16
C ARG A 138 -12.76 -6.72 12.25
N ASP A 139 -11.78 -7.59 11.99
CA ASP A 139 -10.77 -8.01 13.00
C ASP A 139 -9.33 -7.69 12.58
N ALA A 140 -9.12 -6.56 11.91
CA ALA A 140 -7.79 -6.00 11.78
C ALA A 140 -7.31 -5.62 13.20
N THR A 141 -6.69 -6.57 13.90
CA THR A 141 -6.04 -6.34 15.18
C THR A 141 -4.95 -5.30 14.94
N TYR A 142 -5.26 -4.04 15.27
CA TYR A 142 -4.44 -2.87 15.01
C TYR A 142 -3.08 -2.99 15.72
N ARG A 143 -2.11 -3.58 15.04
CA ARG A 143 -0.70 -3.58 15.45
C ARG A 143 -0.01 -2.39 14.80
N THR A 144 0.20 -1.33 15.55
CA THR A 144 1.51 -0.65 15.64
C THR A 144 1.48 0.46 16.70
N GLY A 145 2.51 0.46 17.54
CA GLY A 145 2.82 1.52 18.50
C GLY A 145 3.69 1.02 19.65
N LEU A 146 5.01 0.93 19.45
CA LEU A 146 6.02 0.49 20.44
C LEU A 146 5.76 -0.90 21.09
N PRO A 147 6.80 -1.58 21.62
CA PRO A 147 6.60 -2.81 22.38
C PRO A 147 5.74 -2.52 23.63
N GLY A 148 4.46 -2.89 23.59
CA GLY A 148 3.65 -3.06 24.80
C GLY A 148 2.21 -2.53 24.80
N LYS A 149 1.78 -1.61 23.92
CA LYS A 149 0.35 -1.21 23.87
C LYS A 149 -0.14 -0.91 22.45
N PRO A 150 -1.17 -1.63 21.95
CA PRO A 150 -1.83 -1.23 20.71
C PRO A 150 -2.40 0.19 20.85
N SER A 151 -2.13 1.06 19.88
CA SER A 151 -2.63 2.43 19.82
C SER A 151 -3.43 2.62 18.54
N SER A 152 -4.71 2.93 18.66
CA SER A 152 -5.60 3.22 17.52
C SER A 152 -5.46 4.64 16.97
N PHE A 153 -4.39 5.36 17.36
CA PHE A 153 -4.19 6.74 16.96
C PHE A 153 -4.00 6.94 15.45
N HIS A 154 -3.43 5.96 14.75
CA HIS A 154 -3.26 6.03 13.30
C HIS A 154 -4.62 6.06 12.56
N LEU A 155 -5.67 5.45 13.12
CA LEU A 155 -7.03 5.52 12.56
C LEU A 155 -7.62 6.91 12.71
N VAL A 156 -7.47 7.48 13.91
CA VAL A 156 -7.92 8.85 14.22
C VAL A 156 -7.22 9.86 13.31
N GLU A 157 -5.91 9.71 13.10
CA GLU A 157 -5.14 10.59 12.22
C GLU A 157 -5.56 10.46 10.74
N GLY A 158 -5.79 9.24 10.27
CA GLY A 158 -6.27 8.98 8.92
C GLY A 158 -7.64 9.61 8.65
N GLU A 159 -8.58 9.45 9.59
CA GLU A 159 -9.91 10.04 9.48
C GLU A 159 -9.87 11.57 9.55
N PHE A 160 -9.07 12.14 10.45
CA PHE A 160 -8.88 13.58 10.52
C PHE A 160 -8.37 14.16 9.20
N ARG A 161 -7.40 13.50 8.56
CA ARG A 161 -6.84 13.91 7.27
C ARG A 161 -7.91 13.89 6.17
N ARG A 162 -8.69 12.80 6.10
CA ARG A 162 -9.81 12.67 5.15
C ARG A 162 -10.84 13.79 5.30
N ARG A 163 -11.20 14.13 6.54
CA ARG A 163 -12.11 15.25 6.85
C ARG A 163 -11.49 16.61 6.50
N ALA A 164 -10.18 16.78 6.72
CA ALA A 164 -9.43 17.97 6.33
C ALA A 164 -9.49 18.24 4.83
N GLU A 165 -9.23 17.21 4.03
CA GLU A 165 -9.23 17.28 2.56
C GLU A 165 -10.61 17.64 1.99
N ARG A 166 -11.69 17.24 2.67
CA ARG A 166 -13.08 17.57 2.30
C ARG A 166 -13.57 18.90 2.84
N GLY A 167 -12.83 19.54 3.75
CA GLY A 167 -13.31 20.72 4.47
C GLY A 167 -14.38 20.41 5.54
N ASP A 168 -14.61 19.14 5.88
CA ASP A 168 -15.66 18.68 6.82
C ASP A 168 -15.26 18.83 8.30
N GLN A 169 -14.13 19.48 8.59
CA GLN A 169 -13.64 19.66 9.95
C GLN A 169 -14.55 20.57 10.77
N HIS A 170 -14.73 20.23 12.04
CA HIS A 170 -15.43 21.12 12.96
C HIS A 170 -14.71 22.47 13.15
N PRO A 171 -15.43 23.53 13.59
CA PRO A 171 -14.85 24.85 13.75
C PRO A 171 -13.73 24.91 14.79
N THR A 172 -13.78 24.07 15.83
CA THR A 172 -12.80 24.05 16.92
C THR A 172 -12.17 22.67 17.06
N LEU A 173 -10.89 22.65 17.46
CA LEU A 173 -10.17 21.41 17.72
C LEU A 173 -10.84 20.56 18.83
N VAL A 174 -11.52 21.20 19.78
CA VAL A 174 -12.26 20.50 20.84
C VAL A 174 -13.40 19.68 20.24
N LYS A 175 -14.25 20.30 19.42
CA LYS A 175 -15.35 19.60 18.75
C LYS A 175 -14.86 18.52 17.80
N GLU A 176 -13.76 18.78 17.08
CA GLU A 176 -13.16 17.78 16.20
C GLU A 176 -12.64 16.57 16.98
N ALA A 177 -11.97 16.79 18.12
CA ALA A 177 -11.48 15.70 18.96
C ALA A 177 -12.60 14.88 19.61
N GLU A 178 -13.71 15.52 20.01
CA GLU A 178 -14.91 14.85 20.52
C GLU A 178 -15.57 14.00 19.43
N HIS A 179 -15.72 14.55 18.23
CA HIS A 179 -16.24 13.85 17.07
C HIS A 179 -15.39 12.61 16.74
N LEU A 180 -14.06 12.77 16.63
CA LEU A 180 -13.16 11.67 16.31
C LEU A 180 -13.13 10.59 17.40
N ALA A 181 -13.29 10.96 18.67
CA ALA A 181 -13.42 9.98 19.76
C ALA A 181 -14.72 9.17 19.64
N ALA A 182 -15.84 9.82 19.32
CA ALA A 182 -17.13 9.16 19.11
C ALA A 182 -17.12 8.27 17.84
N TRP A 183 -16.51 8.75 16.76
CA TRP A 183 -16.27 8.01 15.53
C TRP A 183 -15.44 6.75 15.80
N LEU A 184 -14.31 6.87 16.51
CA LEU A 184 -13.46 5.72 16.83
C LEU A 184 -14.24 4.66 17.64
N LYS A 185 -15.08 5.08 18.58
CA LYS A 185 -15.90 4.17 19.40
C LYS A 185 -16.98 3.45 18.58
N SER A 186 -17.57 4.10 17.59
CA SER A 186 -18.66 3.56 16.78
C SER A 186 -18.16 2.70 15.62
N GLU A 187 -17.17 3.18 14.87
CA GLU A 187 -16.65 2.52 13.67
C GLU A 187 -15.56 1.49 13.98
N HIS A 188 -14.81 1.68 15.06
CA HIS A 188 -13.70 0.81 15.45
C HIS A 188 -13.80 0.33 16.90
N PRO A 189 -14.88 -0.39 17.28
CA PRO A 189 -15.11 -0.81 18.66
C PRO A 189 -14.03 -1.74 19.23
N ALA A 190 -13.31 -2.45 18.36
CA ALA A 190 -12.15 -3.29 18.73
C ALA A 190 -10.83 -2.51 18.91
N GLY A 191 -10.82 -1.22 18.54
CA GLY A 191 -9.67 -0.35 18.68
C GLY A 191 -9.39 0.04 20.13
N ALA A 192 -8.12 0.31 20.45
CA ALA A 192 -7.74 0.87 21.75
C ALA A 192 -8.39 2.25 21.93
N PRO A 193 -9.15 2.48 23.02
CA PRO A 193 -9.89 3.72 23.20
C PRO A 193 -8.94 4.92 23.28
N CYS A 194 -9.25 5.96 22.52
CA CYS A 194 -8.56 7.25 22.59
C CYS A 194 -9.52 8.30 23.14
N THR A 195 -9.14 8.97 24.22
CA THR A 195 -9.96 10.06 24.78
C THR A 195 -9.81 11.33 23.93
N ALA A 196 -10.86 12.16 23.89
CA ALA A 196 -10.82 13.45 23.20
C ALA A 196 -9.63 14.32 23.64
N LYS A 197 -9.23 14.26 24.92
CA LYS A 197 -8.04 14.95 25.45
C LYS A 197 -6.75 14.50 24.74
N VAL A 198 -6.54 13.19 24.58
CA VAL A 198 -5.37 12.63 23.89
C VAL A 198 -5.37 13.02 22.42
N ILE A 199 -6.53 12.90 21.76
CA ILE A 199 -6.71 13.27 20.35
C ILE A 199 -6.39 14.75 20.13
N ARG A 200 -6.98 15.63 20.95
CA ARG A 200 -6.73 17.07 20.93
C ARG A 200 -5.24 17.40 21.06
N ASN A 201 -4.56 16.80 22.04
CA ASN A 201 -3.15 17.09 22.29
C ASN A 201 -2.27 16.68 21.11
N ARG A 202 -2.55 15.54 20.48
CA ARG A 202 -1.74 15.03 19.36
C ARG A 202 -2.08 15.68 18.01
N LEU A 203 -3.34 16.05 17.77
CA LEU A 203 -3.76 16.69 16.50
C LEU A 203 -3.61 18.22 16.47
N ALA A 204 -3.16 18.84 17.55
CA ALA A 204 -3.13 20.31 17.66
C ALA A 204 -2.37 21.00 16.51
N GLU A 205 -1.21 20.48 16.13
CA GLU A 205 -0.41 21.06 15.05
C GLU A 205 -1.04 20.81 13.68
N ALA A 206 -1.50 19.58 13.43
CA ALA A 206 -2.15 19.20 12.18
C ALA A 206 -3.43 20.01 11.92
N PHE A 207 -4.23 20.25 12.96
CA PHE A 207 -5.43 21.08 12.89
C PHE A 207 -5.13 22.55 12.56
N ARG A 208 -4.12 23.14 13.21
CA ARG A 208 -3.68 24.51 12.87
C ARG A 208 -3.14 24.61 11.45
N LYS A 209 -2.49 23.56 10.95
CA LYS A 209 -2.00 23.53 9.56
C LYS A 209 -3.18 23.48 8.59
N ALA A 210 -4.15 22.59 8.80
CA ALA A 210 -5.34 22.49 7.96
C ALA A 210 -6.17 23.79 7.92
N LYS A 211 -6.38 24.45 9.08
CA LYS A 211 -7.10 25.74 9.12
C LYS A 211 -6.37 26.91 8.46
N ARG A 212 -5.04 26.83 8.33
CA ARG A 212 -4.21 27.87 7.67
C ARG A 212 -4.07 27.69 6.17
N SER A 213 -4.60 26.61 5.61
CA SER A 213 -4.69 26.41 4.16
C SER A 213 -6.12 26.65 3.62
N PRO A 214 -6.79 27.79 3.89
CA PRO A 214 -8.13 28.05 3.38
C PRO A 214 -8.15 28.51 1.90
N ASP A 215 -7.26 27.99 1.04
CA ASP A 215 -7.23 28.35 -0.38
C ASP A 215 -7.04 27.10 -1.26
N ILE A 216 -8.16 26.42 -1.50
CA ILE A 216 -8.47 25.84 -2.80
C ILE A 216 -9.91 26.27 -3.08
N LYS A 217 -10.05 27.38 -3.82
CA LYS A 217 -11.30 27.73 -4.51
C LYS A 217 -11.49 26.83 -5.71
#